data_AF-J7L586-F1
#
_entry.id   AF-J7L586-F1
#
_cell.length_a   1.000
_cell.length_b   1.000
_cell.length_c   1.000
_cell.angle_alpha   90.00
_cell.angle_beta   90.00
_cell.angle_gamma   90.00
#
_symmetry.space_group_name_H-M   'P 1'
#
loop_
_entity.id
_entity.type
_entity.pdbx_description
1 polymer ?
#
loop_
_entity_poly.entity_id
_entity_poly.type
_entity_poly.pdbx_seq_one_letter_code
_entity_poly.pdbx_strand_id
1 'polypeptide(L)'
;MVRTIDDAPCRLTVCRGCCCGTRKKVPGVDHEAQLARLGSIDDHAARRVPMRTSKCLGICFQADVVVVQPSGTGRAAGGRPVWLGRITDDELLEAIDDWIFEGGPGLAPLPEALVDHVTSKDAKKPKKPRGAKHSKAEKKKRKKDKKREKEKKAKAEKREKKAGKGAGAA
;
A
#
# COMPACT_ATOMS: atom_id res chain seq x y z
N MET A 1 -44.38 15.95 -4.10
CA MET A 1 -43.60 14.71 -3.96
C MET A 1 -42.14 15.07 -3.80
N VAL A 2 -41.62 15.00 -2.57
CA VAL A 2 -40.18 15.05 -2.32
C VAL A 2 -39.60 13.84 -3.02
N ARG A 3 -38.72 14.06 -4.01
CA ARG A 3 -37.81 13.01 -4.47
C ARG A 3 -36.99 12.61 -3.24
N THR A 4 -37.33 11.49 -2.61
CA THR A 4 -36.36 10.75 -1.82
C THR A 4 -35.27 10.36 -2.81
N ILE A 5 -34.24 11.19 -2.89
CA ILE A 5 -33.01 10.79 -3.56
C ILE A 5 -32.58 9.57 -2.79
N ASP A 6 -32.71 8.38 -3.38
CA ASP A 6 -32.06 7.17 -2.88
C ASP A 6 -30.66 7.57 -2.44
N ASP A 7 -30.38 7.43 -1.15
CA ASP A 7 -29.12 7.88 -0.62
C ASP A 7 -28.00 7.14 -1.34
N ALA A 8 -27.28 7.85 -2.21
CA ALA A 8 -26.24 7.24 -3.02
C ALA A 8 -25.17 6.68 -2.06
N PRO A 9 -24.73 5.42 -2.21
CA PRO A 9 -23.73 4.85 -1.33
C PRO A 9 -22.39 5.59 -1.48
N CYS A 10 -21.47 5.31 -0.55
CA CYS A 10 -20.07 5.66 -0.72
C CYS A 10 -19.54 5.11 -2.07
N ARG A 11 -18.50 5.74 -2.62
CA ARG A 11 -17.86 5.26 -3.87
C ARG A 11 -16.35 5.23 -3.74
N LEU A 12 -15.74 4.21 -4.32
CA LEU A 12 -14.29 4.01 -4.28
C LEU A 12 -13.65 4.31 -5.61
N THR A 13 -12.50 4.99 -5.57
CA THR A 13 -11.60 5.14 -6.71
C THR A 13 -10.22 4.64 -6.34
N VAL A 14 -9.76 3.57 -6.99
CA VAL A 14 -8.46 2.96 -6.71
C VAL A 14 -7.48 3.30 -7.83
N CYS A 15 -6.28 3.77 -7.50
CA CYS A 15 -5.23 4.04 -8.48
C CYS A 15 -4.52 2.74 -8.88
N ARG A 16 -4.70 2.29 -10.13
CA ARG A 16 -4.15 1.03 -10.66
C ARG A 16 -3.51 1.19 -12.04
N GLY A 17 -2.75 2.28 -12.25
CA GLY A 17 -1.99 2.44 -13.50
C GLY A 17 -0.51 2.12 -13.37
N CYS A 18 0.33 2.84 -14.11
CA CYS A 18 1.73 2.45 -14.33
C CYS A 18 2.63 2.48 -13.08
N CYS A 19 2.18 3.09 -11.98
CA CYS A 19 2.98 3.25 -10.75
C CYS A 19 2.36 2.53 -9.55
N CYS A 20 1.12 2.91 -9.19
CA CYS A 20 0.37 2.30 -8.08
C CYS A 20 -0.16 0.93 -8.48
N GLY A 21 -0.21 -0.03 -7.55
CA GLY A 21 -0.66 -1.38 -7.85
C GLY A 21 0.41 -2.29 -8.48
N THR A 22 1.70 -1.93 -8.38
CA THR A 22 2.78 -2.73 -8.97
C THR A 22 3.75 -3.25 -7.93
N ARG A 23 4.15 -4.52 -8.06
CA ARG A 23 5.18 -5.15 -7.21
C ARG A 23 6.51 -4.38 -7.19
N LYS A 24 6.82 -3.65 -8.27
CA LYS A 24 8.02 -2.80 -8.34
C LYS A 24 7.93 -1.60 -7.39
N LYS A 25 6.74 -1.00 -7.28
CA LYS A 25 6.50 0.17 -6.45
C LYS A 25 6.29 -0.21 -4.99
N VAL A 26 5.51 -1.26 -4.76
CA VAL A 26 5.20 -1.81 -3.44
C VAL A 26 5.39 -3.33 -3.51
N PRO A 27 6.58 -3.83 -3.16
CA PRO A 27 6.85 -5.26 -3.10
C PRO A 27 6.18 -5.89 -1.87
N GLY A 28 5.79 -7.16 -1.98
CA GLY A 28 5.21 -7.93 -0.87
C GLY A 28 3.69 -7.82 -0.74
N VAL A 29 3.05 -6.92 -1.47
CA VAL A 29 1.59 -6.76 -1.48
C VAL A 29 0.98 -7.52 -2.66
N ASP A 30 -0.09 -8.28 -2.39
CA ASP A 30 -0.95 -8.84 -3.42
C ASP A 30 -1.97 -7.80 -3.88
N HIS A 31 -1.61 -7.12 -4.97
CA HIS A 31 -2.40 -6.04 -5.55
C HIS A 31 -3.72 -6.50 -6.16
N GLU A 32 -3.79 -7.75 -6.61
CA GLU A 32 -4.99 -8.33 -7.22
C GLU A 32 -5.98 -8.73 -6.14
N ALA A 33 -5.53 -9.43 -5.09
CA ALA A 33 -6.34 -9.77 -3.93
C ALA A 33 -6.89 -8.52 -3.23
N GLN A 34 -6.04 -7.49 -3.06
CA GLN A 34 -6.47 -6.21 -2.51
C GLN A 34 -7.58 -5.55 -3.35
N LEU A 35 -7.43 -5.53 -4.69
CA LEU A 35 -8.44 -4.94 -5.56
C LEU A 35 -9.75 -5.72 -5.53
N ALA A 36 -9.68 -7.05 -5.45
CA ALA A 36 -10.85 -7.90 -5.29
C ALA A 36 -11.57 -7.60 -3.97
N ARG A 37 -10.83 -7.49 -2.86
CA ARG A 37 -11.39 -7.15 -1.54
C ARG A 37 -12.07 -5.78 -1.54
N LEU A 38 -11.43 -4.75 -2.08
CA LEU A 38 -12.05 -3.42 -2.19
C LEU A 38 -13.30 -3.42 -3.08
N GLY A 39 -13.29 -4.25 -4.14
CA GLY A 39 -14.44 -4.45 -5.00
C GLY A 39 -15.55 -5.27 -4.35
N SER A 40 -15.27 -5.90 -3.20
CA SER A 40 -16.21 -6.70 -2.42
C SER A 40 -16.64 -6.04 -1.12
N ILE A 41 -16.59 -4.71 -1.01
CA ILE A 41 -17.09 -3.93 0.15
C ILE A 41 -18.58 -3.60 0.00
N ASP A 42 -19.38 -3.90 1.03
CA ASP A 42 -20.81 -3.57 1.14
C ASP A 42 -21.00 -2.45 2.15
N ASP A 43 -22.00 -1.60 1.95
CA ASP A 43 -22.40 -0.63 2.99
C ASP A 43 -23.33 -1.28 4.05
N HIS A 44 -23.67 -0.55 5.11
CA HIS A 44 -24.61 -1.03 6.14
C HIS A 44 -26.00 -1.41 5.61
N ALA A 45 -26.36 -0.96 4.41
CA ALA A 45 -27.61 -1.32 3.75
C ALA A 45 -27.45 -2.55 2.83
N ALA A 46 -26.34 -3.29 2.96
CA ALA A 46 -25.98 -4.46 2.15
C ALA A 46 -25.90 -4.18 0.64
N ARG A 47 -25.57 -2.93 0.26
CA ARG A 47 -25.38 -2.54 -1.14
C ARG A 47 -23.91 -2.58 -1.49
N ARG A 48 -23.60 -3.20 -2.63
CA ARG A 48 -22.24 -3.19 -3.19
C ARG A 48 -21.78 -1.75 -3.42
N VAL A 49 -20.68 -1.38 -2.78
CA VAL A 49 -20.05 -0.07 -2.94
C VAL A 49 -19.48 0.06 -4.35
N PRO A 50 -19.91 1.05 -5.15
CA PRO A 50 -19.37 1.23 -6.49
C PRO A 50 -17.88 1.57 -6.44
N MET A 51 -17.05 0.64 -6.95
CA MET A 51 -15.61 0.82 -7.10
C MET A 51 -15.26 1.00 -8.57
N ARG A 52 -14.40 1.99 -8.85
CA ARG A 52 -13.72 2.10 -10.15
C ARG A 52 -12.21 2.15 -9.99
N THR A 53 -11.51 1.69 -11.01
CA THR A 53 -10.07 1.89 -11.13
C THR A 53 -9.77 3.15 -11.94
N SER A 54 -8.66 3.79 -11.63
CA SER A 54 -8.14 4.95 -12.36
C SER A 54 -6.71 4.67 -12.81
N LYS A 55 -6.35 5.19 -13.99
CA LYS A 55 -4.99 5.06 -14.53
C LYS A 55 -3.98 5.87 -13.70
N CYS A 56 -4.33 7.06 -13.23
CA CYS A 56 -3.43 7.85 -12.37
C CYS A 56 -4.22 8.88 -11.58
N LEU A 57 -3.86 9.05 -10.31
CA LEU A 57 -4.39 10.09 -9.43
C LEU A 57 -3.38 11.21 -9.14
N GLY A 58 -2.23 11.22 -9.83
CA GLY A 58 -1.22 12.30 -9.78
C GLY A 58 -0.24 12.21 -8.61
N ILE A 59 -0.59 11.52 -7.52
CA ILE A 59 0.23 11.41 -6.30
C ILE A 59 0.96 10.07 -6.18
N CYS A 60 1.59 9.62 -7.27
CA CYS A 60 2.30 8.32 -7.34
C CYS A 60 3.40 8.12 -6.28
N PHE A 61 3.81 9.15 -5.54
CA PHE A 61 4.75 9.01 -4.43
C PHE A 61 4.13 8.37 -3.18
N GLN A 62 2.80 8.46 -3.01
CA GLN A 62 2.09 7.79 -1.93
C GLN A 62 1.89 6.30 -2.21
N ALA A 63 1.83 5.86 -3.47
CA ALA A 63 1.51 4.47 -3.85
C ALA A 63 0.12 4.00 -3.33
N ASP A 64 -0.43 2.96 -3.97
CA ASP A 64 -1.69 2.29 -3.62
C ASP A 64 -2.76 3.22 -3.05
N VAL A 65 -3.11 4.22 -3.88
CA VAL A 65 -3.98 5.31 -3.48
C VAL A 65 -5.43 4.90 -3.66
N VAL A 66 -6.22 5.07 -2.61
CA VAL A 66 -7.66 4.86 -2.58
C VAL A 66 -8.34 6.18 -2.25
N VAL A 67 -9.39 6.54 -2.98
CA VAL A 67 -10.22 7.70 -2.69
C VAL A 67 -11.61 7.22 -2.31
N VAL A 68 -12.02 7.55 -1.10
CA VAL A 68 -13.36 7.29 -0.57
C VAL A 68 -14.21 8.53 -0.80
N GLN A 69 -15.21 8.43 -1.67
CA GLN A 69 -16.19 9.48 -1.88
C GLN A 69 -17.35 9.28 -0.90
N PRO A 70 -17.82 10.35 -0.23
CA PRO A 70 -18.95 10.25 0.69
C PRO A 70 -20.23 9.86 -0.04
N SER A 71 -21.12 9.20 0.69
CA SER A 71 -22.51 8.96 0.32
C SER A 71 -23.28 10.27 0.10
N GLY A 72 -24.54 10.19 -0.34
CA GLY A 72 -25.43 11.34 -0.44
C GLY A 72 -25.59 12.02 0.93
N THR A 73 -25.93 11.25 1.95
CA THR A 73 -26.12 11.67 3.34
C THR A 73 -24.82 12.19 3.94
N GLY A 74 -23.69 11.50 3.73
CA GLY A 74 -22.38 11.96 4.19
C GLY A 74 -21.98 13.28 3.54
N ARG A 75 -22.28 13.49 2.26
CA ARG A 75 -22.05 14.77 1.58
C ARG A 75 -22.96 15.88 2.10
N ALA A 76 -24.22 15.57 2.40
CA ALA A 76 -25.16 16.52 2.99
C ALA A 76 -24.73 16.94 4.41
N ALA A 77 -24.11 16.02 5.18
CA ALA A 77 -23.49 16.29 6.48
C ALA A 77 -22.14 17.04 6.39
N GLY A 78 -21.72 17.45 5.18
CA GLY A 78 -20.46 18.19 4.98
C GLY A 78 -19.25 17.32 4.62
N GLY A 79 -19.43 16.01 4.53
CA GLY A 79 -18.40 15.06 4.10
C GLY A 79 -17.76 15.42 2.77
N ARG A 80 -16.45 15.23 2.70
CA ARG A 80 -15.62 15.46 1.50
C ARG A 80 -14.89 14.18 1.12
N PRO A 81 -14.48 14.03 -0.16
CA PRO A 81 -13.68 12.88 -0.56
C PRO A 81 -12.38 12.80 0.24
N VAL A 82 -12.11 11.65 0.83
CA VAL A 82 -10.89 11.40 1.60
C VAL A 82 -9.93 10.59 0.73
N TRP A 83 -8.70 11.08 0.65
CA TRP A 83 -7.64 10.45 -0.13
C TRP A 83 -6.72 9.70 0.83
N LEU A 84 -6.54 8.42 0.57
CA LEU A 84 -5.72 7.52 1.36
C LEU A 84 -4.56 7.02 0.51
N GLY A 85 -3.35 7.14 1.01
CA GLY A 85 -2.13 6.65 0.37
C GLY A 85 -1.52 5.47 1.13
N ARG A 86 -0.70 4.66 0.45
CA ARG A 86 -0.01 3.52 1.07
C ARG A 86 -0.98 2.53 1.73
N ILE A 87 -2.13 2.30 1.12
CA ILE A 87 -3.04 1.24 1.56
C ILE A 87 -2.46 -0.07 1.08
N THR A 88 -1.70 -0.74 1.94
CA THR A 88 -0.88 -1.91 1.59
C THR A 88 -1.14 -3.14 2.42
N ASP A 89 -1.76 -2.96 3.58
CA ASP A 89 -1.90 -3.98 4.62
C ASP A 89 -3.38 -4.33 4.81
N ASP A 90 -3.66 -5.58 5.20
CA ASP A 90 -5.03 -6.06 5.34
C ASP A 90 -5.83 -5.34 6.43
N GLU A 91 -5.16 -4.91 7.50
CA GLU A 91 -5.75 -4.09 8.57
C GLU A 91 -6.26 -2.74 8.03
N LEU A 92 -5.54 -2.12 7.10
CA LEU A 92 -5.96 -0.85 6.48
C LEU A 92 -7.17 -1.05 5.56
N LEU A 93 -7.24 -2.20 4.88
CA LEU A 93 -8.37 -2.55 4.05
C LEU A 93 -9.61 -2.86 4.90
N GLU A 94 -9.44 -3.50 6.05
CA GLU A 94 -10.50 -3.75 7.03
C GLU A 94 -11.01 -2.44 7.62
N ALA A 95 -10.11 -1.54 8.03
CA ALA A 95 -10.49 -0.22 8.51
C ALA A 95 -11.27 0.60 7.47
N ILE A 96 -10.99 0.43 6.17
CA ILE A 96 -11.77 1.07 5.10
C ILE A 96 -13.15 0.43 4.98
N ASP A 97 -13.25 -0.90 5.04
CA ASP A 97 -14.49 -1.66 4.98
C ASP A 97 -15.43 -1.26 6.12
N ASP A 98 -14.94 -1.37 7.36
CA ASP A 98 -15.67 -0.98 8.57
C ASP A 98 -16.09 0.49 8.53
N TRP A 99 -15.20 1.38 8.09
CA TRP A 99 -15.54 2.79 8.01
C TRP A 99 -16.64 3.07 6.98
N ILE A 100 -16.66 2.37 5.85
CA ILE A 100 -17.71 2.51 4.85
C ILE A 100 -19.02 1.90 5.36
N PHE A 101 -18.94 0.78 6.07
CA PHE A 101 -20.09 0.16 6.74
C PHE A 101 -20.75 1.17 7.70
N GLU A 102 -19.97 1.83 8.56
CA GLU A 102 -20.42 2.90 9.47
C GLU A 102 -20.90 4.20 8.76
N GLY A 103 -20.86 4.24 7.42
CA GLY A 103 -21.39 5.34 6.61
C GLY A 103 -20.33 6.25 6.00
N GLY A 104 -19.06 6.06 6.35
CA GLY A 104 -17.91 6.68 5.70
C GLY A 104 -17.78 8.20 5.94
N PRO A 105 -17.11 8.92 5.01
CA PRO A 105 -16.76 10.32 5.22
C PRO A 105 -17.98 11.22 5.48
N GLY A 106 -17.94 11.93 6.60
CA GLY A 106 -18.98 12.87 7.02
C GLY A 106 -20.05 12.27 7.94
N LEU A 107 -20.16 10.94 8.04
CA LEU A 107 -21.08 10.26 8.96
C LEU A 107 -20.34 9.52 10.07
N ALA A 108 -19.25 8.83 9.72
CA ALA A 108 -18.38 8.17 10.67
C ALA A 108 -17.04 8.91 10.81
N PRO A 109 -16.47 9.01 12.04
CA PRO A 109 -15.14 9.55 12.23
C PRO A 109 -14.10 8.72 11.47
N LEU A 110 -12.99 9.35 11.08
CA LEU A 110 -11.90 8.64 10.41
C LEU A 110 -11.25 7.67 11.41
N PRO A 111 -11.12 6.37 11.07
CA PRO A 111 -10.42 5.40 11.91
C PRO A 111 -8.97 5.78 12.18
N GLU A 112 -8.48 5.52 13.39
CA GLU A 112 -7.11 5.85 13.81
C GLU A 112 -6.05 5.22 12.89
N ALA A 113 -6.27 3.97 12.48
CA ALA A 113 -5.40 3.25 11.55
C ALA A 113 -5.23 3.96 10.18
N LEU A 114 -6.18 4.81 9.78
CA LEU A 114 -6.15 5.52 8.50
C LEU A 114 -5.59 6.94 8.59
N VAL A 115 -5.41 7.49 9.80
CA VAL A 115 -5.00 8.90 10.01
C VAL A 115 -3.66 9.19 9.34
N ASP A 116 -2.66 8.34 9.55
CA ASP A 116 -1.31 8.48 8.97
C ASP A 116 -1.27 8.26 7.44
N HIS A 117 -2.36 7.73 6.89
CA HIS A 117 -2.52 7.44 5.48
C HIS A 117 -3.29 8.53 4.73
N VAL A 118 -3.87 9.51 5.45
CA VAL A 118 -4.57 10.64 4.81
C VAL A 118 -3.59 11.49 4.01
N THR A 119 -3.96 11.73 2.76
CA THR A 119 -3.23 12.60 1.84
C THR A 119 -4.23 13.53 1.15
N SER A 120 -3.75 14.32 0.19
CA SER A 120 -4.59 15.11 -0.69
C SER A 120 -4.13 14.96 -2.14
N LYS A 121 -5.01 15.33 -3.09
CA LYS A 121 -4.67 15.44 -4.50
C LYS A 121 -3.46 16.35 -4.74
N ASP A 122 -3.33 17.39 -3.92
CA ASP A 122 -2.30 18.43 -4.02
C ASP A 122 -1.09 18.15 -3.13
N ALA A 123 -1.04 16.96 -2.52
CA ALA A 123 0.06 16.57 -1.65
C ALA A 123 1.38 16.66 -2.43
N LYS A 124 2.32 17.44 -1.87
CA LYS A 124 3.64 17.62 -2.45
C LYS A 124 4.54 16.52 -1.92
N LYS A 125 5.24 15.84 -2.83
CA LYS A 125 6.26 14.86 -2.45
C LYS A 125 7.22 15.53 -1.46
N PRO A 126 7.44 14.98 -0.26
CA PRO A 126 8.34 15.57 0.70
C PRO A 126 9.71 15.73 0.05
N LYS A 127 10.25 16.96 0.08
CA LYS A 127 11.61 17.21 -0.35
C LYS A 127 12.48 16.36 0.57
N LYS A 128 13.20 15.38 0.02
CA LYS A 128 14.20 14.63 0.80
C LYS A 128 15.04 15.65 1.57
N PRO A 129 15.19 15.54 2.90
CA PRO A 129 16.28 16.25 3.54
C PRO A 129 17.56 15.87 2.78
N ARG A 130 18.40 16.86 2.48
CA ARG A 130 19.70 16.64 1.84
C ARG A 130 20.56 15.78 2.78
N GLY A 131 20.43 14.45 2.69
CA GLY A 131 21.08 13.47 3.57
C GLY A 131 20.03 12.53 4.15
N ALA A 132 19.68 11.43 3.49
CA ALA A 132 20.51 10.23 3.50
C ALA A 132 20.81 9.75 2.07
N LYS A 133 21.89 10.28 1.48
CA LYS A 133 22.73 9.41 0.65
C LYS A 133 23.38 8.47 1.66
N HIS A 134 23.13 7.16 1.61
CA HIS A 134 24.03 6.20 2.27
C HIS A 134 25.44 6.66 1.92
N SER A 135 26.20 7.07 2.93
CA SER A 135 27.51 7.67 2.71
C SER A 135 28.31 6.70 1.84
N LYS A 136 29.20 7.20 0.96
CA LYS A 136 30.10 6.33 0.19
C LYS A 136 30.75 5.26 1.09
N ALA A 137 30.98 5.60 2.36
CA ALA A 137 31.45 4.71 3.41
C ALA A 137 30.50 3.52 3.69
N GLU A 138 29.19 3.75 3.87
CA GLU A 138 28.23 2.68 4.14
C GLU A 138 28.04 1.74 2.93
N LYS A 139 28.00 2.30 1.71
CA LYS A 139 27.97 1.51 0.47
C LYS A 139 29.26 0.71 0.26
N LYS A 140 30.41 1.27 0.65
CA LYS A 140 31.72 0.58 0.62
C LYS A 140 31.80 -0.52 1.67
N LYS A 141 31.24 -0.32 2.85
CA LYS A 141 31.16 -1.30 3.94
C LYS A 141 30.32 -2.51 3.53
N ARG A 142 29.08 -2.30 3.04
CA ARG A 142 28.22 -3.36 2.49
C ARG A 142 28.87 -4.17 1.36
N LYS A 143 29.62 -3.53 0.46
CA LYS A 143 30.38 -4.22 -0.60
C LYS A 143 31.54 -5.05 -0.04
N LYS A 144 32.26 -4.54 0.97
CA LYS A 144 33.37 -5.24 1.63
C LYS A 144 32.89 -6.46 2.40
N ASP A 145 31.78 -6.33 3.13
CA ASP A 145 31.21 -7.42 3.92
C ASP A 145 30.71 -8.55 3.01
N LYS A 146 30.01 -8.21 1.91
CA LYS A 146 29.57 -9.18 0.91
C LYS A 146 30.73 -9.92 0.22
N LYS A 147 31.86 -9.24 -0.01
CA LYS A 147 33.09 -9.87 -0.55
C LYS A 147 33.69 -10.86 0.45
N ARG A 148 33.81 -10.46 1.73
CA ARG A 148 34.35 -11.32 2.80
C ARG A 148 33.50 -12.57 3.04
N GLU A 149 32.18 -12.45 2.97
CA GLU A 149 31.28 -13.59 3.11
C GLU A 149 31.46 -14.59 1.95
N LYS A 150 31.59 -14.09 0.71
CA LYS A 150 31.84 -14.94 -0.47
C LYS A 150 33.19 -15.66 -0.38
N GLU A 151 34.24 -14.98 0.07
CA GLU A 151 35.56 -15.58 0.27
C GLU A 151 35.57 -16.64 1.38
N LYS A 152 34.80 -16.43 2.45
CA LYS A 152 34.64 -17.43 3.53
C LYS A 152 33.92 -18.69 3.03
N LYS A 153 32.82 -18.54 2.28
CA LYS A 153 32.09 -19.68 1.70
C LYS A 153 32.96 -20.49 0.73
N ALA A 154 33.70 -19.82 -0.16
CA ALA A 154 34.61 -20.49 -1.08
C ALA A 154 35.75 -21.25 -0.37
N LYS A 155 36.26 -20.73 0.75
CA LYS A 155 37.27 -21.41 1.58
C LYS A 155 36.70 -22.62 2.33
N ALA A 156 35.45 -22.53 2.81
CA ALA A 156 34.75 -23.64 3.46
C ALA A 156 34.54 -24.79 2.48
N GLU A 157 33.97 -24.53 1.30
CA GLU A 157 33.77 -25.54 0.24
C GLU A 157 35.10 -26.20 -0.19
N LYS A 158 36.19 -25.43 -0.26
CA LYS A 158 37.51 -25.98 -0.63
C LYS A 158 38.12 -26.85 0.48
N ARG A 159 37.81 -26.57 1.76
CA ARG A 159 38.22 -27.41 2.90
C ARG A 159 37.41 -28.71 2.94
N GLU A 160 36.11 -28.65 2.70
CA GLU A 160 35.24 -29.84 2.62
C GLU A 160 35.64 -30.77 1.45
N LYS A 161 35.91 -30.21 0.26
CA LYS A 161 36.41 -30.97 -0.89
C LYS A 161 37.80 -31.59 -0.67
N LYS A 162 38.64 -31.01 0.20
CA LYS A 162 39.94 -31.60 0.58
C LYS A 162 39.79 -32.71 1.62
N ALA A 163 38.83 -32.59 2.54
CA ALA A 163 38.53 -33.62 3.53
C ALA A 163 37.90 -34.87 2.89
N GLY A 164 37.07 -34.70 1.85
CA GLY A 164 36.49 -35.82 1.10
C GLY A 164 37.45 -36.60 0.20
N LYS A 165 38.66 -36.07 -0.09
CA LYS A 165 39.65 -36.73 -0.95
C LYS A 165 40.69 -37.56 -0.17
N GLY A 166 40.51 -37.72 1.14
CA GLY A 166 41.37 -38.52 2.02
C GLY A 166 40.79 -39.87 2.47
N ALA A 167 39.55 -40.20 2.12
CA ALA A 167 38.94 -41.50 2.43
C ALA A 167 38.87 -42.35 1.14
N GLY A 168 40.00 -42.94 0.78
CA GLY A 168 40.15 -43.75 -0.42
C GLY A 168 41.56 -44.31 -0.55
N ALA A 169 42.06 -44.92 0.53
CA ALA A 169 43.21 -45.80 0.54
C ALA A 169 43.25 -46.55 1.89
N ALA A 170 42.46 -47.61 1.98
CA ALA A 170 42.69 -48.81 2.79
C ALA A 170 41.67 -49.86 2.34
#